data_AF-A0AAD1RXE4-F1
#
_entry.id   AF-A0AAD1RXE4-F1
#
_cell.length_a   1.000
_cell.length_b   1.000
_cell.length_c   1.000
_cell.angle_alpha   90.00
_cell.angle_beta   90.00
_cell.angle_gamma   90.00
#
_symmetry.space_group_name_H-M   'P 1'
#
loop_
_entity.id
_entity.type
_entity.pdbx_description
1 polymer ?
#
loop_
_entity_poly.entity_id
_entity_poly.type
_entity_poly.pdbx_seq_one_letter_code
_entity_poly.pdbx_strand_id
1 'polypeptide(L)'
;PHRKSGLKQNSYSTYSLPYVKEQQHKTNPTDLNLRELNNLRHSIRDLTLEAVSRSILWSKRLFYEKANKTDTLLARALRPRPQGKIITKIRTTDNTLAETPDEINAVFTSYFSELYNHSPRLRAANAAYIADIHQFLSELTIPK
;
A
#
# COMPACT_ATOMS: atom_id res chain seq x y z
N PRO A 1 7.74 -25.76 -4.09
CA PRO A 1 6.62 -25.06 -4.78
C PRO A 1 6.28 -23.71 -4.09
N HIS A 2 7.07 -22.67 -4.40
CA HIS A 2 6.84 -21.31 -3.90
C HIS A 2 5.77 -20.59 -4.74
N ARG A 3 4.55 -20.45 -4.22
CA ARG A 3 3.56 -19.52 -4.79
C ARG A 3 3.97 -18.10 -4.43
N LYS A 4 4.43 -17.34 -5.44
CA LYS A 4 4.58 -15.89 -5.37
C LYS A 4 3.21 -15.27 -5.09
N SER A 5 2.99 -14.69 -3.92
CA SER A 5 1.82 -13.84 -3.65
C SER A 5 2.04 -12.50 -4.35
N GLY A 6 1.76 -12.48 -5.66
CA GLY A 6 1.47 -11.24 -6.38
C GLY A 6 0.15 -10.65 -5.89
N LEU A 7 0.00 -9.33 -6.08
CA LEU A 7 -1.11 -8.46 -5.64
C LEU A 7 -0.98 -7.89 -4.22
N LYS A 8 0.09 -7.12 -4.00
CA LYS A 8 -0.02 -5.90 -3.19
C LYS A 8 -0.23 -4.72 -4.13
N GLN A 9 -1.39 -4.64 -4.77
CA GLN A 9 -1.77 -3.41 -5.47
C GLN A 9 -2.54 -2.51 -4.49
N ASN A 10 -1.89 -1.38 -4.15
CA ASN A 10 -2.49 -0.10 -3.79
C ASN A 10 -3.68 -0.12 -2.80
N SER A 11 -3.41 -0.39 -1.52
CA SER A 11 -4.41 -0.28 -0.43
C SER A 11 -5.02 1.13 -0.28
N TYR A 12 -4.35 2.17 -0.78
CA TYR A 12 -4.81 3.56 -0.69
C TYR A 12 -5.76 3.97 -1.83
N SER A 13 -5.88 3.16 -2.90
CA SER A 13 -6.75 3.46 -4.04
C SER A 13 -8.15 2.85 -3.90
N THR A 14 -8.25 1.66 -3.28
CA THR A 14 -9.51 0.92 -3.22
C THR A 14 -10.62 1.63 -2.45
N TYR A 15 -10.26 2.44 -1.44
CA TYR A 15 -11.21 3.21 -0.63
C TYR A 15 -11.55 4.59 -1.19
N SER A 16 -10.73 5.13 -2.12
CA SER A 16 -10.98 6.46 -2.70
C SER A 16 -12.04 6.43 -3.79
N LEU A 17 -12.10 5.36 -4.58
CA LEU A 17 -13.05 5.18 -5.68
C LEU A 17 -14.53 5.27 -5.27
N PRO A 18 -15.02 4.56 -4.24
CA PRO A 18 -16.42 4.68 -3.80
C PRO A 18 -16.74 6.08 -3.26
N TYR A 19 -15.79 6.73 -2.59
CA TYR A 19 -15.96 8.10 -2.10
C TYR A 19 -16.15 9.09 -3.26
N VAL A 20 -15.34 8.99 -4.31
CA VAL A 20 -15.47 9.83 -5.51
C VAL A 20 -16.83 9.61 -6.19
N LYS A 21 -17.27 8.36 -6.35
CA LYS A 21 -18.60 8.03 -6.92
C LYS A 21 -19.75 8.54 -6.06
N GLU A 22 -19.61 8.52 -4.73
CA GLU A 22 -20.60 9.11 -3.82
C GLU A 22 -20.73 10.63 -4.04
N GLN A 23 -19.62 11.34 -4.25
CA GLN A 23 -19.68 12.78 -4.55
C GLN A 23 -20.29 13.06 -5.93
N GLN A 24 -20.01 12.22 -6.93
CA GLN A 24 -20.64 12.31 -8.25
C GLN A 24 -22.15 12.08 -8.19
N HIS A 25 -22.61 11.13 -7.39
CA HIS A 25 -24.04 10.90 -7.19
C HIS A 25 -24.72 12.05 -6.42
N LYS A 26 -24.05 12.66 -5.44
CA LYS A 26 -24.57 13.83 -4.71
C LYS A 26 -24.73 15.06 -5.60
N THR A 27 -23.80 15.26 -6.54
CA THR A 27 -23.84 16.38 -7.48
C THR A 27 -24.82 16.14 -8.62
N ASN A 28 -24.92 14.91 -9.11
CA ASN A 28 -25.86 14.49 -10.16
C ASN A 28 -26.54 13.16 -9.78
N PRO A 29 -27.75 13.21 -9.18
CA PRO A 29 -28.49 12.03 -8.79
C PRO A 29 -29.07 11.33 -10.03
N THR A 30 -28.32 10.37 -10.55
CA THR A 30 -28.69 9.54 -11.71
C THR A 30 -28.74 8.06 -11.30
N ASP A 31 -29.76 7.33 -11.77
CA ASP A 31 -29.93 5.90 -11.47
C ASP A 31 -28.73 5.02 -11.87
N LEU A 32 -28.06 5.37 -12.98
CA LEU A 32 -26.84 4.69 -13.42
C LEU A 32 -25.72 4.83 -12.38
N ASN A 33 -25.53 6.03 -11.83
CA ASN A 33 -24.52 6.30 -10.81
C ASN A 33 -24.83 5.52 -9.51
N LEU A 34 -26.10 5.40 -9.11
CA LEU A 34 -26.50 4.58 -7.96
C LEU A 34 -26.18 3.10 -8.15
N ARG A 35 -26.48 2.56 -9.33
CA ARG A 35 -26.21 1.15 -9.64
C ARG A 35 -24.72 0.85 -9.58
N GLU A 36 -23.91 1.69 -10.20
CA GLU A 36 -22.45 1.53 -10.19
C GLU A 36 -21.86 1.69 -8.79
N LEU A 37 -22.38 2.63 -7.99
CA LEU A 37 -21.97 2.82 -6.61
C LEU A 37 -22.32 1.60 -5.74
N ASN A 38 -23.52 1.05 -5.89
CA ASN A 38 -23.89 -0.19 -5.20
C ASN A 38 -23.03 -1.38 -5.64
N ASN A 39 -22.74 -1.52 -6.93
CA ASN A 39 -21.84 -2.56 -7.43
C ASN A 39 -20.44 -2.44 -6.82
N LEU A 40 -19.88 -1.22 -6.74
CA LEU A 40 -18.60 -0.97 -6.09
C LEU A 40 -18.64 -1.34 -4.60
N ARG A 41 -19.71 -0.94 -3.89
CA ARG A 41 -19.90 -1.32 -2.47
C ARG A 41 -19.98 -2.83 -2.28
N HIS A 42 -20.67 -3.54 -3.16
CA HIS A 42 -20.75 -5.01 -3.12
C HIS A 42 -19.39 -5.64 -3.37
N SER A 43 -18.68 -5.22 -4.42
CA SER A 43 -17.33 -5.72 -4.71
C SER A 43 -16.38 -5.54 -3.54
N ILE A 44 -16.39 -4.37 -2.88
CA ILE A 44 -15.58 -4.12 -1.69
C ILE A 44 -15.99 -5.05 -0.54
N ARG A 45 -17.30 -5.18 -0.28
CA ARG A 45 -17.79 -6.09 0.76
C ARG A 45 -17.32 -7.51 0.52
N ASP A 46 -17.43 -8.02 -0.70
CA ASP A 46 -17.04 -9.39 -1.05
C ASP A 46 -15.54 -9.61 -0.82
N LEU A 47 -14.69 -8.68 -1.27
CA LEU A 47 -13.25 -8.72 -1.03
C LEU A 47 -12.90 -8.66 0.46
N THR A 48 -13.57 -7.79 1.22
CA THR A 48 -13.36 -7.70 2.67
C THR A 48 -13.82 -8.96 3.39
N LEU A 49 -14.93 -9.56 2.95
CA LEU A 49 -15.48 -10.78 3.52
C LEU A 49 -14.59 -11.98 3.22
N GLU A 50 -13.98 -12.06 2.02
CA GLU A 50 -12.97 -13.06 1.70
C GLU A 50 -11.74 -12.91 2.63
N ALA A 51 -11.23 -11.69 2.80
CA ALA A 51 -10.08 -11.44 3.66
C ALA A 51 -10.38 -11.79 5.14
N VAL A 52 -11.56 -11.42 5.63
CA VAL A 52 -12.04 -11.73 6.99
C VAL A 52 -12.22 -13.23 7.17
N SER A 53 -12.90 -13.91 6.24
CA SER A 53 -13.12 -15.37 6.32
C SER A 53 -11.79 -16.13 6.34
N ARG A 54 -10.82 -15.73 5.51
CA ARG A 54 -9.47 -16.31 5.51
C ARG A 54 -8.75 -16.09 6.83
N SER A 55 -8.84 -14.89 7.41
CA SER A 55 -8.28 -14.60 8.74
C SER A 55 -8.92 -15.45 9.85
N ILE A 56 -10.25 -15.62 9.81
CA ILE A 56 -10.99 -16.47 10.75
C ILE A 56 -10.56 -17.93 10.62
N LEU A 57 -10.47 -18.47 9.39
CA LEU A 57 -10.01 -19.84 9.15
C LEU A 57 -8.60 -20.06 9.67
N TRP A 58 -7.70 -19.10 9.42
CA TRP A 58 -6.32 -19.19 9.90
C TRP A 58 -6.25 -19.16 11.42
N SER A 59 -7.06 -18.30 12.05
CA SER A 59 -7.17 -18.22 13.50
C SER A 59 -7.70 -19.54 14.07
N LYS A 60 -8.85 -20.02 13.58
CA LYS A 60 -9.48 -21.29 13.97
C LYS A 60 -8.51 -22.47 13.85
N ARG A 61 -7.77 -22.54 12.74
CA ARG A 61 -6.74 -23.57 12.54
C ARG A 61 -5.73 -23.60 13.69
N LEU A 62 -5.24 -22.45 14.14
CA LEU A 62 -4.30 -22.40 15.26
C LEU A 62 -4.91 -22.87 16.58
N PHE A 63 -6.20 -22.64 16.80
CA PHE A 63 -6.91 -23.11 17.99
C PHE A 63 -7.09 -24.64 17.94
N TYR A 64 -7.55 -25.19 16.82
CA TYR A 64 -7.85 -26.62 16.72
C TYR A 64 -6.60 -27.51 16.60
N GLU A 65 -5.54 -27.08 15.89
CA GLU A 65 -4.27 -27.83 15.82
C GLU A 65 -3.58 -27.94 17.20
N LYS A 66 -3.87 -27.02 18.12
CA LYS A 66 -3.21 -26.91 19.43
C LYS A 66 -4.18 -27.05 20.61
N ALA A 67 -5.36 -27.62 20.40
CA ALA A 67 -6.37 -27.78 21.46
C ALA A 67 -5.80 -28.48 22.71
N ASN A 68 -4.89 -29.45 22.54
CA ASN A 68 -4.25 -30.17 23.65
C ASN A 68 -2.99 -29.47 24.23
N LYS A 69 -2.64 -28.26 23.77
CA LYS A 69 -1.42 -27.53 24.19
C LYS A 69 -1.76 -26.07 24.52
N THR A 70 -2.59 -25.89 25.53
CA THR A 70 -3.07 -24.59 26.06
C THR A 70 -1.94 -23.62 26.36
N ASP A 71 -0.83 -24.09 26.92
CA ASP A 71 0.33 -23.25 27.28
C ASP A 71 0.95 -22.60 26.04
N THR A 72 1.00 -23.33 24.91
CA THR A 72 1.54 -22.79 23.66
C THR A 72 0.60 -21.80 22.98
N LEU A 73 -0.69 -21.88 23.28
CA LEU A 73 -1.71 -20.95 22.82
C LEU A 73 -1.62 -19.65 23.63
N LEU A 74 -1.55 -19.78 24.95
CA LEU A 74 -1.33 -18.67 25.88
C LEU A 74 -0.03 -17.92 25.55
N ALA A 75 1.08 -18.64 25.37
CA ALA A 75 2.35 -18.04 24.97
C ALA A 75 2.27 -17.28 23.65
N ARG A 76 1.44 -17.72 22.69
CA ARG A 76 1.21 -17.00 21.42
C ARG A 76 0.33 -15.76 21.60
N ALA A 77 -0.68 -15.83 22.47
CA ALA A 77 -1.56 -14.69 22.79
C ALA A 77 -0.79 -13.59 23.54
N LEU A 78 0.09 -14.00 24.46
CA LEU A 78 0.97 -13.11 25.23
C LEU A 78 2.19 -12.64 24.44
N ARG A 79 2.54 -13.32 23.33
CA ARG A 79 3.67 -12.90 22.50
C ARG A 79 3.37 -11.50 21.98
N PRO A 80 4.22 -10.50 22.28
CA PRO A 80 4.04 -9.17 21.73
C PRO A 80 4.03 -9.32 20.20
N ARG A 81 2.95 -8.87 19.56
CA ARG A 81 2.95 -8.77 18.10
C ARG A 81 4.16 -7.92 17.75
N PRO A 82 5.09 -8.40 16.91
CA PRO A 82 6.15 -7.53 16.43
C PRO A 82 5.43 -6.33 15.83
N GLN A 83 5.61 -5.14 16.42
CA GLN A 83 5.13 -3.89 15.87
C GLN A 83 5.82 -3.76 14.52
N GLY A 84 5.16 -4.27 13.49
CA GLY A 84 5.81 -4.66 12.26
C GLY A 84 6.39 -3.42 11.61
N LYS A 85 7.72 -3.35 11.55
CA LYS A 85 8.46 -2.43 10.68
C LYS A 85 8.04 -0.97 10.81
N ILE A 86 7.75 -0.50 12.02
CA ILE A 86 7.66 0.94 12.26
C ILE A 86 9.09 1.43 12.38
N ILE A 87 9.50 2.32 11.48
CA ILE A 87 10.77 3.01 11.61
C ILE A 87 10.60 3.97 12.78
N THR A 88 11.17 3.63 13.92
CA THR A 88 11.06 4.43 15.14
C THR A 88 12.04 5.59 15.16
N LYS A 89 13.12 5.52 14.37
CA LYS A 89 14.20 6.50 14.35
C LYS A 89 14.85 6.58 12.97
N ILE A 90 15.17 7.80 12.53
CA ILE A 90 15.90 8.07 11.28
C ILE A 90 17.03 9.05 11.54
N ARG A 91 18.17 8.87 10.86
CA ARG A 91 19.26 9.84 10.87
C ARG A 91 19.09 10.83 9.72
N THR A 92 19.14 12.12 10.04
CA THR A 92 19.13 13.22 9.08
C THR A 92 20.53 13.42 8.48
N THR A 93 20.63 14.17 7.38
CA THR A 93 21.89 14.56 6.74
C THR A 93 22.87 15.25 7.68
N ASP A 94 22.35 15.94 8.69
CA ASP A 94 23.12 16.66 9.71
C ASP A 94 23.54 15.77 10.89
N ASN A 95 23.40 14.45 10.72
CA ASN A 95 23.73 13.42 11.71
C ASN A 95 22.90 13.48 13.00
N THR A 96 21.79 14.22 13.00
CA THR A 96 20.80 14.28 14.07
C THR A 96 19.80 13.12 13.96
N LEU A 97 19.22 12.72 15.10
CA LEU A 97 18.32 11.58 15.20
C LEU A 97 16.87 12.09 15.33
N ALA A 98 16.06 11.86 14.30
CA ALA A 98 14.62 12.11 14.32
C ALA A 98 13.91 10.90 14.95
N GLU A 99 13.13 11.14 16.00
CA GLU A 99 12.41 10.09 16.74
C GLU A 99 10.89 10.28 16.68
N THR A 100 10.42 11.49 16.37
CA THR A 100 8.98 11.75 16.25
C THR A 100 8.46 11.34 14.87
N PRO A 101 7.21 10.84 14.76
CA PRO A 101 6.63 10.47 13.48
C PRO A 101 6.61 11.61 12.45
N ASP A 102 6.38 12.84 12.91
CA ASP A 102 6.31 14.02 12.04
C ASP A 102 7.68 14.40 11.48
N GLU A 103 8.74 14.37 12.31
CA GLU A 103 10.12 14.57 11.85
C GLU A 103 10.55 13.47 10.87
N ILE A 104 10.22 12.22 11.17
CA ILE A 104 10.50 11.06 10.30
C ILE A 104 9.84 11.25 8.94
N ASN A 105 8.58 11.68 8.92
CA ASN A 105 7.85 11.94 7.67
C ASN A 105 8.48 13.12 6.92
N ALA A 106 8.83 14.20 7.61
CA ALA A 106 9.51 15.35 7.00
C ALA A 106 10.83 14.94 6.33
N VAL A 107 11.68 14.17 7.03
CA VAL A 107 12.94 13.64 6.48
C VAL A 107 12.70 12.72 5.29
N PHE A 108 11.67 11.86 5.34
CA PHE A 108 11.31 11.03 4.20
C PHE A 108 10.86 11.86 2.99
N THR A 109 10.01 12.85 3.21
CA THR A 109 9.50 13.71 2.15
C THR A 109 10.61 14.55 1.53
N SER A 110 11.52 15.12 2.33
CA SER A 110 12.65 15.88 1.83
C SER A 110 13.60 14.99 1.04
N TYR A 111 13.97 13.83 1.57
CA TYR A 111 14.87 12.88 0.90
C TYR A 111 14.34 12.44 -0.46
N PHE A 112 13.06 12.02 -0.55
CA PHE A 112 12.51 11.59 -1.83
C PHE A 112 12.25 12.75 -2.78
N SER A 113 11.84 13.92 -2.26
CA SER A 113 11.73 15.13 -3.07
C SER A 113 13.08 15.47 -3.68
N GLU A 114 14.15 15.49 -2.89
CA GLU A 114 15.51 15.69 -3.37
C GLU A 114 15.95 14.61 -4.35
N LEU A 115 15.68 13.32 -4.09
CA LEU A 115 16.07 12.23 -4.96
C LEU A 115 15.45 12.35 -6.36
N TYR A 116 14.15 12.67 -6.42
CA TYR A 116 13.44 12.83 -7.70
C TYR A 116 13.69 14.21 -8.33
N ASN A 117 13.88 15.27 -7.55
CA ASN A 117 14.17 16.61 -8.04
C ASN A 117 15.66 16.85 -8.38
N HIS A 118 16.58 16.04 -7.85
CA HIS A 118 18.00 15.97 -8.26
C HIS A 118 18.24 14.97 -9.39
N SER A 119 17.17 14.40 -9.94
CA SER A 119 17.22 13.79 -11.28
C SER A 119 17.99 14.66 -12.30
N PRO A 120 17.95 16.02 -12.32
CA PRO A 120 18.78 16.88 -13.18
C PRO A 120 20.31 16.74 -12.98
N ARG A 121 20.81 16.44 -11.77
CA ARG A 121 22.25 16.25 -11.54
C ARG A 121 22.73 14.89 -12.06
N LEU A 122 21.90 13.85 -11.96
CA LEU A 122 22.08 12.59 -12.70
C LEU A 122 21.78 12.76 -14.21
N ARG A 123 20.97 13.77 -14.58
CA ARG A 123 20.62 14.12 -15.97
C ARG A 123 21.77 14.74 -16.74
N ALA A 124 22.57 15.56 -16.07
CA ALA A 124 23.78 16.15 -16.63
C ALA A 124 24.92 15.12 -16.77
N ALA A 125 25.06 14.20 -15.80
CA ALA A 125 26.09 13.16 -15.85
C ALA A 125 25.81 12.07 -16.90
N ASN A 126 24.54 11.83 -17.24
CA ASN A 126 24.11 10.74 -18.13
C ASN A 126 23.27 11.25 -19.32
N ALA A 127 23.66 12.37 -19.94
CA ALA A 127 22.90 12.97 -21.05
C ALA A 127 22.60 11.99 -22.20
N ALA A 128 23.53 11.07 -22.48
CA ALA A 128 23.35 10.00 -23.47
C ALA A 128 22.23 9.02 -23.10
N TYR A 129 22.17 8.58 -21.84
CA TYR A 129 21.14 7.65 -21.35
C TYR A 129 19.72 8.24 -21.43
N ILE A 130 19.59 9.56 -21.31
CA ILE A 130 18.30 10.25 -21.38
C ILE A 130 17.84 10.45 -22.82
N ALA A 131 18.76 10.67 -23.76
CA ALA A 131 18.44 10.65 -25.18
C ALA A 131 17.91 9.27 -25.60
N ASP A 132 18.54 8.19 -25.13
CA ASP A 132 18.10 6.81 -25.38
C ASP A 132 16.71 6.53 -24.79
N ILE A 133 16.42 7.02 -23.57
CA ILE A 133 15.07 6.89 -22.98
C ILE A 133 14.03 7.66 -23.79
N HIS A 134 14.32 8.89 -24.20
CA HIS A 134 13.37 9.69 -24.98
C HIS A 134 13.11 9.08 -26.36
N GLN A 135 14.13 8.50 -26.99
CA GLN A 135 13.98 7.75 -28.23
C GLN A 135 13.13 6.48 -28.01
N PHE A 136 13.43 5.68 -26.99
CA PHE A 136 12.64 4.50 -26.62
C PHE A 136 11.17 4.85 -26.34
N LEU A 137 10.90 5.94 -25.61
CA LEU A 137 9.54 6.38 -25.30
C LEU A 137 8.79 6.89 -26.55
N SER A 138 9.49 7.43 -27.53
CA SER A 138 8.88 7.84 -28.81
C SER A 138 8.53 6.65 -29.71
N GLU A 139 9.26 5.54 -29.59
CA GLU A 139 9.01 4.30 -30.31
C GLU A 139 7.84 3.49 -29.71
N LEU A 140 7.51 3.71 -28.43
CA LEU A 140 6.32 3.13 -27.81
C LEU A 140 5.05 3.82 -28.34
N THR A 141 4.46 3.26 -29.38
CA THR A 141 3.08 3.53 -29.76
C THR A 141 2.13 2.93 -28.72
N ILE A 142 1.84 3.69 -27.67
CA ILE A 142 0.83 3.31 -26.68
C ILE A 142 -0.53 3.37 -27.40
N PRO A 143 -1.27 2.25 -27.55
CA PRO A 143 -2.61 2.30 -28.09
C PRO A 143 -3.50 3.12 -27.14
N LYS A 144 -4.21 4.09 -27.71
CA LYS A 144 -5.16 4.95 -26.98
C LYS A 144 -6.28 4.14 -26.35
#